data_AF-A0A2G8LIW3-F1
#
_entry.id   AF-A0A2G8LIW3-F1
#
_cell.length_a   1.000
_cell.length_b   1.000
_cell.length_c   1.000
_cell.angle_alpha   90.00
_cell.angle_beta   90.00
_cell.angle_gamma   90.00
#
_symmetry.space_group_name_H-M   'P 1'
#
loop_
_entity.id
_entity.type
_entity.pdbx_description
1 polymer ?
#
loop_
_entity_poly.entity_id
_entity_poly.type
_entity_poly.pdbx_seq_one_letter_code
_entity_poly.pdbx_strand_id
1 'polypeptide(L)'
;MANITSIGGKSKMPKVAKVKNKMPAEMQITAEQILREAKERELEAVPAPPKQKITDPEELQEYKLRKRKEFEDNLRKNRSVMGNWIKYAAWEDSQNEIDRARSIYERALDVDHRNITIWLKYAEMEMKHKQVNHARNIWDRAVTILPRANQFWYKYTYMEEMLGNIAGARQAFERWMQWEPEEQAWLSYIKMELRYKETDRAREVYERYIL
;
A
#
# COMPACT_ATOMS: atom_id res chain seq x y z
N MET A 1 28.98 -52.31 65.44
CA MET A 1 29.70 -51.06 65.08
C MET A 1 28.81 -50.29 64.11
N ALA A 2 28.25 -49.17 64.56
CA ALA A 2 27.31 -48.35 63.79
C ALA A 2 28.06 -47.21 63.08
N ASN A 3 27.91 -47.10 61.77
CA ASN A 3 28.39 -45.96 60.98
C ASN A 3 27.34 -44.85 61.00
N ILE A 4 27.67 -43.72 61.62
CA ILE A 4 26.82 -42.54 61.68
C ILE A 4 27.20 -41.62 60.51
N THR A 5 26.33 -41.56 59.51
CA THR A 5 26.39 -40.59 58.41
C THR A 5 26.07 -39.19 58.93
N SER A 6 27.03 -38.27 58.82
CA SER A 6 26.86 -36.84 59.11
C SER A 6 26.03 -36.16 58.01
N ILE A 7 24.81 -35.74 58.35
CA ILE A 7 23.95 -34.92 57.49
C ILE A 7 24.28 -33.45 57.77
N GLY A 8 25.08 -32.83 56.89
CA GLY A 8 25.38 -31.40 56.93
C GLY A 8 24.19 -30.56 56.48
N GLY A 9 23.38 -30.08 57.43
CA GLY A 9 22.32 -29.10 57.18
C GLY A 9 22.90 -27.72 56.87
N LYS A 10 22.66 -27.19 55.66
CA LYS A 10 22.95 -25.79 55.31
C LYS A 10 21.98 -24.86 56.05
N SER A 11 22.46 -24.16 57.08
CA SER A 11 21.72 -23.10 57.77
C SER A 11 21.54 -21.90 56.84
N LYS A 12 20.28 -21.54 56.52
CA LYS A 12 19.96 -20.26 55.87
C LYS A 12 20.04 -19.14 56.91
N MET A 13 21.04 -18.27 56.82
CA MET A 13 21.16 -17.10 57.69
C MET A 13 19.97 -16.14 57.51
N PRO A 14 19.49 -15.47 58.58
CA PRO A 14 18.41 -14.50 58.51
C PRO A 14 18.88 -13.22 57.79
N LYS A 15 18.09 -12.71 56.84
CA LYS A 15 18.39 -11.46 56.11
C LYS A 15 18.35 -10.27 57.08
N VAL A 16 19.51 -9.75 57.46
CA VAL A 16 19.64 -8.52 58.27
C VAL A 16 19.10 -7.32 57.48
N ALA A 17 18.22 -6.52 58.10
CA ALA A 17 17.63 -5.33 57.47
C ALA A 17 18.70 -4.26 57.24
N LYS A 18 18.98 -3.93 55.97
CA LYS A 18 19.92 -2.86 55.61
C LYS A 18 19.36 -1.49 55.99
N VAL A 19 20.10 -0.73 56.79
CA VAL A 19 19.81 0.69 57.09
C VAL A 19 19.94 1.49 55.78
N LYS A 20 18.88 2.17 55.35
CA LYS A 20 18.87 2.97 54.11
C LYS A 20 19.37 4.38 54.40
N ASN A 21 20.31 4.87 53.59
CA ASN A 21 20.76 6.26 53.65
C ASN A 21 19.65 7.19 53.14
N LYS A 22 19.33 8.26 53.89
CA LYS A 22 18.30 9.26 53.58
C LYS A 22 18.88 10.62 53.12
N MET A 23 20.18 10.70 52.88
CA MET A 23 20.80 11.89 52.30
C MET A 23 20.19 12.20 50.91
N PRO A 24 20.08 13.48 50.52
CA PRO A 24 19.55 13.85 49.21
C PRO A 24 20.42 13.27 48.10
N ALA A 25 19.78 12.69 47.08
CA ALA A 25 20.48 12.15 45.92
C ALA A 25 21.00 13.28 45.03
N GLU A 26 22.23 13.14 44.53
CA GLU A 26 22.88 14.14 43.66
C GLU A 26 22.19 14.29 42.29
N MET A 27 21.66 13.18 41.75
CA MET A 27 20.86 13.17 40.53
C MET A 27 19.40 12.88 40.88
N GLN A 28 18.52 13.83 40.56
CA GLN A 28 17.09 13.63 40.67
C GLN A 28 16.57 12.88 39.44
N ILE A 29 15.77 11.86 39.67
CA ILE A 29 15.12 11.10 38.59
C ILE A 29 14.11 12.03 37.91
N THR A 30 14.37 12.35 36.64
CA THR A 30 13.47 13.18 35.84
C THR A 30 12.43 12.32 35.13
N ALA A 31 11.30 12.92 34.75
CA ALA A 31 10.27 12.24 33.95
C ALA A 31 10.84 11.73 32.61
N GLU A 32 11.76 12.48 32.00
CA GLU A 32 12.45 12.07 30.77
C GLU A 32 13.27 10.79 30.97
N GLN A 33 13.99 10.66 32.09
CA GLN A 33 14.79 9.48 32.39
C GLN A 33 13.91 8.22 32.53
N ILE A 34 12.76 8.35 33.20
CA ILE A 34 11.80 7.25 33.36
C ILE A 34 11.21 6.86 32.00
N LEU A 35 10.84 7.82 31.17
CA LEU A 35 10.27 7.55 29.84
C LEU A 35 11.32 6.94 28.89
N ARG A 36 12.58 7.36 28.97
CA ARG A 36 13.69 6.79 28.20
C ARG A 36 13.96 5.35 28.60
N GLU A 37 14.06 5.07 29.89
CA GLU A 37 14.29 3.72 30.40
C GLU A 37 13.10 2.79 30.11
N ALA A 38 11.86 3.32 30.20
CA ALA A 38 10.67 2.58 29.80
C ALA A 38 10.67 2.23 28.31
N LYS A 39 11.09 3.15 27.44
CA LYS A 39 11.23 2.91 26.00
C LYS A 39 12.34 1.91 25.70
N GLU A 40 13.51 2.03 26.34
CA GLU A 40 14.66 1.14 26.14
C GLU A 40 14.38 -0.30 26.58
N ARG A 41 13.48 -0.51 27.54
CA ARG A 41 13.06 -1.86 27.95
C ARG A 41 12.27 -2.61 26.88
N GLU A 42 11.67 -1.91 25.91
CA GLU A 42 10.95 -2.48 24.76
C GLU A 42 10.08 -3.72 25.12
N LEU A 43 9.40 -3.71 26.26
CA LEU A 43 8.74 -4.91 26.81
C LEU A 43 7.62 -5.46 25.91
N GLU A 44 7.07 -4.61 25.04
CA GLU A 44 6.02 -4.96 24.07
C GLU A 44 6.58 -5.27 22.67
N ALA A 45 7.90 -5.11 22.46
CA ALA A 45 8.51 -5.41 21.17
C ALA A 45 8.53 -6.93 20.96
N VAL A 46 7.70 -7.39 20.03
CA VAL A 46 7.74 -8.78 19.58
C VAL A 46 9.06 -8.99 18.84
N PRO A 47 9.88 -9.99 19.21
CA PRO A 47 11.11 -10.26 18.49
C PRO A 47 10.80 -10.58 17.02
N ALA A 48 11.62 -10.05 16.11
CA ALA A 48 11.45 -10.31 14.69
C ALA A 48 11.53 -11.83 14.43
N PRO A 49 10.68 -12.38 13.53
CA PRO A 49 10.71 -13.79 13.21
C PRO A 49 12.09 -14.19 12.63
N PRO A 50 12.58 -15.41 12.88
CA PRO A 50 13.85 -15.87 12.35
C PRO A 50 13.82 -15.88 10.82
N LYS A 51 14.92 -15.47 10.19
CA LYS A 51 15.06 -15.46 8.72
C LYS A 51 15.12 -16.90 8.20
N GLN A 52 13.99 -17.41 7.72
CA GLN A 52 13.91 -18.71 7.05
C GLN A 52 14.28 -18.56 5.58
N LYS A 53 15.19 -19.39 5.08
CA LYS A 53 15.47 -19.49 3.64
C LYS A 53 14.53 -20.54 3.06
N ILE A 54 13.76 -20.16 2.05
CA ILE A 54 12.85 -21.06 1.34
C ILE A 54 13.69 -21.80 0.30
N THR A 55 13.86 -23.11 0.44
CA THR A 55 14.66 -23.92 -0.49
C THR A 55 13.80 -24.68 -1.48
N ASP A 56 12.64 -25.17 -1.03
CA ASP A 56 11.81 -26.07 -1.81
C ASP A 56 10.54 -25.40 -2.35
N PRO A 57 10.02 -25.85 -3.51
CA PRO A 57 8.77 -25.32 -4.06
C PRO A 57 7.57 -25.60 -3.15
N GLU A 58 7.60 -26.69 -2.38
CA GLU A 58 6.56 -27.04 -1.40
C GLU A 58 6.55 -26.04 -0.22
N GLU A 59 7.73 -25.70 0.32
CA GLU A 59 7.87 -24.67 1.35
C GLU A 59 7.40 -23.29 0.87
N LEU A 60 7.65 -22.96 -0.41
CA LEU A 60 7.15 -21.72 -1.01
C LEU A 60 5.62 -21.70 -1.07
N GLN A 61 4.98 -22.84 -1.40
CA GLN A 61 3.52 -22.95 -1.43
C GLN A 61 2.92 -22.86 -0.02
N GLU A 62 3.55 -23.48 0.97
CA GLU A 62 3.12 -23.36 2.37
C GLU A 62 3.23 -21.91 2.86
N TYR A 63 4.36 -21.25 2.55
CA TYR A 63 4.54 -19.83 2.84
C TYR A 63 3.45 -18.97 2.19
N LYS A 64 3.16 -19.19 0.89
CA LYS A 64 2.10 -18.50 0.16
C LYS A 64 0.73 -18.77 0.81
N LEU A 65 0.42 -20.01 1.17
CA LEU A 65 -0.86 -20.39 1.80
C LEU A 65 -1.04 -19.69 3.16
N ARG A 66 -0.01 -19.73 4.01
CA ARG A 66 -0.03 -19.07 5.32
C ARG A 66 -0.24 -17.56 5.18
N LYS A 67 0.47 -16.93 4.26
CA LYS A 67 0.32 -15.48 3.99
C LYS A 67 -1.04 -15.13 3.42
N ARG A 68 -1.56 -15.91 2.47
CA ARG A 68 -2.91 -15.72 1.91
C ARG A 68 -3.98 -15.82 3.00
N LYS A 69 -3.87 -16.81 3.89
CA LYS A 69 -4.78 -16.97 5.02
C LYS A 69 -4.74 -15.75 5.95
N GLU A 70 -3.55 -15.25 6.29
CA GLU A 70 -3.37 -14.03 7.09
C GLU A 70 -4.07 -12.82 6.44
N PHE A 71 -3.87 -12.61 5.13
CA PHE A 71 -4.53 -11.53 4.41
C PHE A 71 -6.05 -11.70 4.34
N GLU A 72 -6.55 -12.88 3.98
CA GLU A 72 -7.99 -13.15 3.90
C GLU A 72 -8.68 -13.01 5.27
N ASP A 73 -8.05 -13.47 6.35
CA ASP A 73 -8.56 -13.28 7.72
C ASP A 73 -8.60 -11.80 8.10
N ASN A 74 -7.60 -11.02 7.69
CA ASN A 74 -7.60 -9.57 7.87
C ASN A 74 -8.68 -8.86 7.05
N LEU A 75 -8.94 -9.31 5.81
CA LEU A 75 -10.02 -8.78 4.97
C LEU A 75 -11.41 -9.14 5.51
N ARG A 76 -11.57 -10.34 6.09
CA ARG A 76 -12.81 -10.76 6.76
C ARG A 76 -13.11 -9.90 7.97
N LYS A 77 -12.09 -9.55 8.77
CA LYS A 77 -12.23 -8.66 9.93
C LYS A 77 -12.49 -7.20 9.51
N ASN A 78 -11.74 -6.71 8.52
CA ASN A 78 -11.68 -5.30 8.13
C ASN A 78 -11.97 -5.12 6.63
N ARG A 79 -13.18 -5.46 6.17
CA ARG A 79 -13.55 -5.46 4.75
C ARG A 79 -13.52 -4.07 4.10
N SER A 80 -13.88 -3.02 4.84
CA SER A 80 -13.95 -1.65 4.33
C SER A 80 -12.59 -0.95 4.18
N VAL A 81 -11.55 -1.47 4.83
CA VAL A 81 -10.24 -0.81 4.85
C VAL A 81 -9.48 -1.16 3.56
N MET A 82 -9.56 -0.28 2.58
CA MET A 82 -8.95 -0.46 1.25
C MET A 82 -7.43 -0.61 1.27
N GLY A 83 -6.76 -0.08 2.31
CA GLY A 83 -5.33 -0.30 2.51
C GLY A 83 -4.96 -1.79 2.65
N ASN A 84 -5.83 -2.62 3.22
CA ASN A 84 -5.57 -4.06 3.36
C ASN A 84 -5.67 -4.76 2.00
N TRP A 85 -6.65 -4.38 1.17
CA TRP A 85 -6.80 -4.87 -0.20
C TRP A 85 -5.58 -4.53 -1.06
N ILE A 86 -5.12 -3.27 -0.99
CA ILE A 86 -3.93 -2.81 -1.74
C ILE A 86 -2.68 -3.57 -1.30
N LYS A 87 -2.48 -3.76 0.02
CA LYS A 87 -1.34 -4.54 0.54
C LYS A 87 -1.39 -6.00 0.08
N TYR A 88 -2.57 -6.61 0.08
CA TYR A 88 -2.72 -7.99 -0.37
C TYR A 88 -2.44 -8.14 -1.86
N ALA A 89 -3.02 -7.26 -2.69
CA ALA A 89 -2.78 -7.26 -4.13
C ALA A 89 -1.31 -6.99 -4.48
N ALA A 90 -0.66 -6.04 -3.80
CA ALA A 90 0.78 -5.77 -3.98
C ALA A 90 1.66 -6.96 -3.57
N TRP A 91 1.23 -7.74 -2.58
CA TRP A 91 1.93 -8.97 -2.21
C TRP A 91 1.77 -10.06 -3.29
N GLU A 92 0.58 -10.30 -3.84
CA GLU A 92 0.42 -11.25 -4.95
C GLU A 92 1.17 -10.78 -6.22
N ASP A 93 1.23 -9.47 -6.49
CA ASP A 93 2.09 -8.88 -7.53
C ASP A 93 3.57 -9.26 -7.29
N SER A 94 4.05 -9.15 -6.05
CA SER A 94 5.42 -9.56 -5.70
C SER A 94 5.69 -11.06 -5.89
N GLN A 95 4.64 -11.88 -5.88
CA GLN A 95 4.71 -13.32 -6.14
C GLN A 95 4.56 -13.68 -7.62
N ASN A 96 4.43 -12.68 -8.51
CA ASN A 96 4.18 -12.82 -9.94
C ASN A 96 2.87 -13.55 -10.27
N GLU A 97 1.88 -13.49 -9.37
CA GLU A 97 0.56 -14.12 -9.49
C GLU A 97 -0.49 -13.07 -9.89
N ILE A 98 -0.34 -12.55 -11.12
CA ILE A 98 -1.11 -11.38 -11.61
C ILE A 98 -2.61 -11.67 -11.64
N ASP A 99 -3.02 -12.87 -12.04
CA ASP A 99 -4.44 -13.25 -12.10
C ASP A 99 -5.14 -13.21 -10.73
N ARG A 100 -4.40 -13.56 -9.67
CA ARG A 100 -4.91 -13.43 -8.30
C ARG A 100 -4.99 -11.96 -7.88
N ALA A 101 -3.96 -11.18 -8.20
CA ALA A 101 -3.96 -9.74 -7.94
C ALA A 101 -5.15 -9.05 -8.63
N ARG A 102 -5.48 -9.41 -9.88
CA ARG A 102 -6.68 -8.96 -10.60
C ARG A 102 -7.95 -9.29 -9.83
N SER A 103 -8.11 -10.55 -9.43
CA SER A 103 -9.28 -10.98 -8.65
C SER A 103 -9.43 -10.20 -7.34
N ILE A 104 -8.32 -9.89 -6.67
CA ILE A 104 -8.32 -9.09 -5.43
C ILE A 104 -8.74 -7.65 -5.71
N TYR A 105 -8.22 -7.03 -6.78
CA TYR A 105 -8.63 -5.68 -7.17
C TYR A 105 -10.10 -5.60 -7.57
N GLU A 106 -10.61 -6.54 -8.36
CA GLU A 106 -12.04 -6.59 -8.71
C GLU A 106 -12.91 -6.78 -7.46
N ARG A 107 -12.53 -7.69 -6.56
CA ARG A 107 -13.21 -7.86 -5.25
C ARG A 107 -13.16 -6.59 -4.40
N ALA A 108 -12.07 -5.82 -4.46
CA ALA A 108 -11.96 -4.56 -3.74
C ALA A 108 -12.86 -3.47 -4.35
N LEU A 109 -12.98 -3.44 -5.68
CA LEU A 109 -13.89 -2.55 -6.41
C LEU A 109 -15.37 -2.91 -6.13
N ASP A 110 -15.69 -4.19 -5.95
CA ASP A 110 -17.04 -4.62 -5.51
C ASP A 110 -17.39 -4.10 -4.11
N VAL A 111 -16.39 -3.85 -3.25
CA VAL A 111 -16.61 -3.26 -1.92
C VAL A 111 -16.76 -1.74 -2.02
N ASP A 112 -15.84 -1.07 -2.70
CA ASP A 112 -15.85 0.38 -2.88
C ASP A 112 -15.32 0.78 -4.26
N HIS A 113 -16.25 0.83 -5.21
CA HIS A 113 -15.97 1.26 -6.58
C HIS A 113 -15.69 2.77 -6.70
N ARG A 114 -15.96 3.57 -5.65
CA ARG A 114 -15.70 5.02 -5.67
C ARG A 114 -14.27 5.34 -5.26
N ASN A 115 -13.56 4.37 -4.68
CA ASN A 115 -12.20 4.60 -4.23
C ASN A 115 -11.22 4.72 -5.39
N ILE A 116 -10.80 5.95 -5.62
CA ILE A 116 -9.82 6.33 -6.65
C ILE A 116 -8.52 5.53 -6.57
N THR A 117 -7.99 5.35 -5.36
CA THR A 117 -6.65 4.78 -5.19
C THR A 117 -6.58 3.32 -5.64
N ILE A 118 -7.69 2.59 -5.55
CA ILE A 118 -7.78 1.20 -6.02
C ILE A 118 -7.68 1.17 -7.54
N TRP A 119 -8.46 2.00 -8.24
CA TRP A 119 -8.41 2.12 -9.71
C TRP A 119 -7.00 2.46 -10.19
N LEU A 120 -6.36 3.45 -9.55
CA LEU A 120 -4.99 3.85 -9.88
C LEU A 120 -4.01 2.68 -9.69
N LYS A 121 -4.04 2.01 -8.54
CA LYS A 121 -3.13 0.90 -8.25
C LYS A 121 -3.36 -0.30 -9.16
N TYR A 122 -4.61 -0.58 -9.50
CA TYR A 122 -4.97 -1.67 -10.39
C TYR A 122 -4.46 -1.43 -11.82
N ALA A 123 -4.70 -0.24 -12.37
CA ALA A 123 -4.19 0.12 -13.68
C ALA A 123 -2.65 0.21 -13.71
N GLU A 124 -2.03 0.77 -12.67
CA GLU A 124 -0.57 0.81 -12.51
C GLU A 124 0.06 -0.59 -12.52
N MET A 125 -0.59 -1.57 -11.87
CA MET A 125 -0.14 -2.96 -11.87
C MET A 125 -0.17 -3.56 -13.28
N GLU A 126 -1.27 -3.41 -14.03
CA GLU A 126 -1.35 -3.93 -15.41
C GLU A 126 -0.33 -3.26 -16.34
N MET A 127 -0.11 -1.94 -16.18
CA MET A 127 0.92 -1.22 -16.94
C MET A 127 2.32 -1.73 -16.63
N LYS A 128 2.64 -1.99 -15.36
CA LYS A 128 3.93 -2.55 -14.92
C LYS A 128 4.21 -3.92 -15.56
N HIS A 129 3.17 -4.74 -15.72
CA HIS A 129 3.24 -6.06 -16.36
C HIS A 129 3.09 -6.04 -17.88
N LYS A 130 3.09 -4.86 -18.50
CA LYS A 130 2.95 -4.65 -19.96
C LYS A 130 1.63 -5.17 -20.53
N GLN A 131 0.58 -5.29 -19.71
CA GLN A 131 -0.74 -5.75 -20.10
C GLN A 131 -1.60 -4.56 -20.55
N VAL A 132 -1.24 -4.00 -21.70
CA VAL A 132 -1.79 -2.72 -22.20
C VAL A 132 -3.30 -2.78 -22.43
N ASN A 133 -3.81 -3.87 -23.02
CA ASN A 133 -5.24 -3.99 -23.30
C ASN A 133 -6.07 -4.07 -22.01
N HIS A 134 -5.57 -4.75 -20.98
CA HIS A 134 -6.23 -4.80 -19.67
C HIS A 134 -6.21 -3.43 -19.01
N ALA A 135 -5.06 -2.73 -19.02
CA ALA A 135 -4.96 -1.37 -18.51
C ALA A 135 -5.95 -0.41 -19.21
N ARG A 136 -6.07 -0.48 -20.55
CA ARG A 136 -7.04 0.32 -21.33
C ARG A 136 -8.47 0.05 -20.90
N ASN A 137 -8.86 -1.22 -20.73
CA ASN A 137 -10.20 -1.58 -20.27
C ASN A 137 -10.47 -1.08 -18.85
N ILE A 138 -9.48 -1.11 -17.96
CA ILE A 138 -9.61 -0.59 -16.59
C ILE A 138 -9.78 0.93 -16.63
N TRP A 139 -8.98 1.66 -17.41
CA TRP A 139 -9.13 3.12 -17.55
C TRP A 139 -10.48 3.50 -18.14
N ASP A 140 -10.94 2.80 -19.17
CA ASP A 140 -12.25 3.05 -19.79
C ASP A 140 -13.41 2.82 -18.80
N ARG A 141 -13.33 1.75 -18.00
CA ARG A 141 -14.27 1.52 -16.89
C ARG A 141 -14.20 2.63 -15.84
N ALA A 142 -12.98 3.03 -15.44
CA ALA A 142 -12.77 4.04 -14.40
C ALA A 142 -13.37 5.40 -14.80
N VAL A 143 -13.14 5.86 -16.04
CA VAL A 143 -13.71 7.13 -16.53
C VAL A 143 -15.21 7.06 -16.73
N THR A 144 -15.76 5.88 -17.02
CA THR A 144 -17.22 5.69 -17.16
C THR A 144 -17.93 5.72 -15.81
N ILE A 145 -17.35 5.11 -14.78
CA ILE A 145 -17.95 5.07 -13.43
C ILE A 145 -17.74 6.41 -12.69
N LEU A 146 -16.57 7.03 -12.86
CA LEU A 146 -16.16 8.24 -12.15
C LEU A 146 -15.67 9.31 -13.14
N PRO A 147 -16.56 9.88 -13.98
CA PRO A 147 -16.17 10.84 -15.02
C PRO A 147 -15.61 12.15 -14.46
N ARG A 148 -15.99 12.53 -13.23
CA ARG A 148 -15.50 13.74 -12.56
C ARG A 148 -14.09 13.61 -11.97
N ALA A 149 -13.51 12.42 -11.97
CA ALA A 149 -12.18 12.19 -11.45
C ALA A 149 -11.11 12.49 -12.51
N ASN A 150 -10.70 13.76 -12.61
CA ASN A 150 -9.73 14.25 -13.61
C ASN A 150 -8.43 13.43 -13.67
N GLN A 151 -7.96 12.90 -12.53
CA GLN A 151 -6.76 12.06 -12.48
C GLN A 151 -6.81 10.82 -13.39
N PHE A 152 -8.00 10.24 -13.61
CA PHE A 152 -8.14 9.09 -14.50
C PHE A 152 -7.95 9.52 -15.95
N TRP A 153 -8.53 10.64 -16.34
CA TRP A 153 -8.35 11.21 -17.67
C TRP A 153 -6.90 11.56 -17.94
N TYR A 154 -6.22 12.26 -17.02
CA TYR A 154 -4.80 12.58 -17.17
C TYR A 154 -3.93 11.32 -17.32
N LYS A 155 -4.16 10.28 -16.51
CA LYS A 155 -3.38 9.04 -16.59
C LYS A 155 -3.71 8.24 -17.85
N TYR A 156 -4.97 8.24 -18.28
CA TYR A 156 -5.42 7.52 -19.46
C TYR A 156 -4.88 8.15 -20.75
N THR A 157 -4.99 9.46 -20.90
CA THR A 157 -4.45 10.18 -22.08
C THR A 157 -2.92 10.07 -22.11
N TYR A 158 -2.25 10.21 -20.96
CA TYR A 158 -0.81 10.02 -20.86
C TYR A 158 -0.39 8.59 -21.25
N MET A 159 -1.13 7.57 -20.84
CA MET A 159 -0.87 6.18 -21.24
C MET A 159 -0.99 6.00 -22.76
N GLU A 160 -2.07 6.50 -23.37
CA GLU A 160 -2.25 6.41 -24.83
C GLU A 160 -1.16 7.18 -25.59
N GLU A 161 -0.73 8.34 -25.09
CA GLU A 161 0.38 9.13 -25.65
C GLU A 161 1.71 8.36 -25.57
N MET A 162 2.01 7.73 -24.44
CA MET A 162 3.22 6.91 -24.27
C MET A 162 3.23 5.66 -25.17
N LEU A 163 2.06 5.13 -25.50
CA LEU A 163 1.91 4.02 -26.44
C LEU A 163 1.98 4.47 -27.91
N GLY A 164 2.02 5.79 -28.18
CA GLY A 164 2.02 6.36 -29.52
C GLY A 164 0.64 6.37 -30.19
N ASN A 165 -0.43 6.05 -29.45
CA ASN A 165 -1.79 6.05 -29.98
C ASN A 165 -2.44 7.44 -29.87
N ILE A 166 -1.99 8.36 -30.73
CA ILE A 166 -2.46 9.75 -30.74
C ILE A 166 -3.97 9.83 -31.03
N ALA A 167 -4.48 8.97 -31.91
CA ALA A 167 -5.91 8.92 -32.22
C ALA A 167 -6.75 8.48 -31.01
N GLY A 168 -6.30 7.47 -30.27
CA GLY A 168 -6.95 7.03 -29.02
C GLY A 168 -6.89 8.08 -27.92
N ALA A 169 -5.74 8.74 -27.76
CA ALA A 169 -5.58 9.85 -26.81
C ALA A 169 -6.55 11.01 -27.13
N ARG A 170 -6.68 11.38 -28.41
CA ARG A 170 -7.68 12.38 -28.85
C ARG A 170 -9.11 11.95 -28.56
N GLN A 171 -9.46 10.70 -28.84
CA GLN A 171 -10.80 10.19 -28.51
C GLN A 171 -11.08 10.26 -27.01
N ALA A 172 -10.09 9.97 -26.17
CA ALA A 172 -10.21 10.12 -24.73
C ALA A 172 -10.38 11.59 -24.32
N PHE A 173 -9.63 12.53 -24.92
CA PHE A 173 -9.81 13.96 -24.69
C PHE A 173 -11.18 14.47 -25.14
N GLU A 174 -11.66 14.11 -26.33
CA GLU A 174 -13.00 14.50 -26.81
C GLU A 174 -14.11 13.98 -25.87
N ARG A 175 -14.00 12.74 -25.38
CA ARG A 175 -14.91 12.20 -24.36
C ARG A 175 -14.82 12.96 -23.04
N TRP A 176 -13.63 13.42 -22.67
CA TRP A 176 -13.45 14.20 -21.46
C TRP A 176 -14.09 15.58 -21.57
N MET A 177 -13.95 16.25 -22.73
CA MET A 177 -14.51 17.59 -22.97
C MET A 177 -16.05 17.60 -22.97
N GLN A 178 -16.70 16.47 -23.28
CA GLN A 178 -18.17 16.33 -23.14
C GLN A 178 -18.67 16.56 -21.71
N TRP A 179 -17.80 16.40 -20.70
CA TRP A 179 -18.15 16.63 -19.29
C TRP A 179 -17.85 18.05 -18.81
N GLU A 180 -17.43 18.95 -19.70
CA GLU A 180 -17.03 20.33 -19.40
C GLU A 180 -16.09 20.42 -18.17
N PRO A 181 -14.89 19.81 -18.27
CA PRO A 181 -13.95 19.75 -17.16
C PRO A 181 -13.30 21.11 -16.87
N GLU A 182 -12.52 21.17 -15.80
CA GLU A 182 -11.77 22.37 -15.39
C GLU A 182 -10.87 22.93 -16.51
N GLU A 183 -10.54 24.22 -16.43
CA GLU A 183 -9.63 24.91 -17.37
C GLU A 183 -8.34 24.13 -17.64
N GLN A 184 -7.75 23.52 -16.60
CA GLN A 184 -6.52 22.76 -16.73
C GLN A 184 -6.66 21.55 -17.68
N ALA A 185 -7.84 20.95 -17.78
CA ALA A 185 -8.11 19.85 -18.69
C ALA A 185 -8.06 20.32 -20.15
N TRP A 186 -8.73 21.45 -20.46
CA TRP A 186 -8.68 22.08 -21.78
C TRP A 186 -7.25 22.46 -22.19
N LEU A 187 -6.51 23.09 -21.27
CA LEU A 187 -5.11 23.44 -21.48
C LEU A 187 -4.23 22.20 -21.71
N SER A 188 -4.53 21.07 -21.07
CA SER A 188 -3.79 19.83 -21.28
C SER A 188 -4.01 19.25 -22.67
N TYR A 189 -5.23 19.34 -23.21
CA TYR A 189 -5.55 18.90 -24.57
C TYR A 189 -4.87 19.78 -25.61
N ILE A 190 -4.91 21.11 -25.42
CA ILE A 190 -4.22 22.06 -26.28
C ILE A 190 -2.71 21.82 -26.28
N LYS A 191 -2.11 21.60 -25.10
CA LYS A 191 -0.68 21.29 -24.97
C LYS A 191 -0.31 20.01 -25.72
N MET A 192 -1.19 19.02 -25.75
CA MET A 192 -0.99 17.80 -26.54
C MET A 192 -0.95 18.13 -28.04
N GLU A 193 -1.93 18.83 -28.58
CA GLU A 193 -1.97 19.17 -30.02
C GLU A 193 -0.79 20.07 -30.43
N LEU A 194 -0.39 21.03 -29.58
CA LEU A 194 0.81 21.85 -29.81
C LEU A 194 2.10 21.01 -29.84
N ARG A 195 2.21 19.97 -29.02
CA ARG A 195 3.36 19.05 -29.02
C ARG A 195 3.50 18.32 -30.36
N TYR A 196 2.37 17.98 -30.99
CA TYR A 196 2.32 17.32 -32.30
C TYR A 196 2.23 18.28 -33.50
N LYS A 197 2.33 19.61 -33.25
CA LYS A 197 2.30 20.68 -34.27
C LYS A 197 0.97 20.82 -35.03
N GLU A 198 -0.13 20.37 -34.43
CA GLU A 198 -1.47 20.47 -35.01
C GLU A 198 -2.13 21.78 -34.57
N THR A 199 -1.61 22.91 -35.09
CA THR A 199 -2.00 24.25 -34.65
C THR A 199 -3.45 24.60 -34.99
N ASP A 200 -3.98 24.05 -36.08
CA ASP A 200 -5.36 24.32 -36.51
C ASP A 200 -6.36 23.68 -35.55
N ARG A 201 -6.11 22.44 -35.13
CA ARG A 201 -6.93 21.75 -34.12
C ARG A 201 -6.80 22.38 -32.74
N ALA A 202 -5.60 22.80 -32.36
CA ALA A 202 -5.42 23.54 -31.13
C ALA A 202 -6.28 24.82 -31.11
N ARG A 203 -6.42 25.51 -32.26
CA ARG A 203 -7.32 26.67 -32.40
C ARG A 203 -8.78 26.28 -32.25
N GLU A 204 -9.23 25.20 -32.89
CA GLU A 204 -10.60 24.70 -32.73
C GLU A 204 -10.93 24.40 -31.24
N VAL A 205 -9.99 23.80 -30.51
CA VAL A 205 -10.16 23.53 -29.08
C VAL A 205 -10.20 24.83 -28.26
N TYR A 206 -9.38 25.83 -28.59
CA TYR A 206 -9.46 27.15 -27.97
C TYR A 206 -10.79 27.86 -28.23
N GLU A 207 -11.31 27.78 -29.45
CA GLU A 207 -12.62 28.36 -29.79
C GLU A 207 -13.73 27.70 -28.97
N ARG A 208 -13.71 26.38 -28.81
CA ARG A 208 -14.65 25.65 -27.93
C ARG A 208 -14.49 25.96 -26.45
N TYR A 209 -13.29 26.35 -26.00
CA TYR A 209 -13.05 26.72 -24.61
C TYR A 209 -13.55 28.13 -24.28
N ILE A 210 -13.53 29.05 -25.25
CA ILE A 210 -13.95 30.44 -25.08
C ILE A 210 -15.46 30.62 -25.24
N LEU A 211 -16.10 29.79 -26.08
CA LEU A 211 -17.55 29.75 -26.31
C LEU A 211 -18.29 29.03 -25.18
#